data_AF-A0A4Q9KZ07-F1
#
_entry.id   AF-A0A4Q9KZ07-F1
#
_cell.length_a   1.000
_cell.length_b   1.000
_cell.length_c   1.000
_cell.angle_alpha   90.00
_cell.angle_beta   90.00
_cell.angle_gamma   90.00
#
_symmetry.space_group_name_H-M   'P 1'
#
loop_
_entity.id
_entity.type
_entity.pdbx_description
1 polymer ?
#
loop_
_entity_poly.entity_id
_entity_poly.type
_entity_poly.pdbx_seq_one_letter_code
_entity_poly.pdbx_strand_id
1 'polypeptide(L)'
;MEIFLSKFRNLSGFDIKSIRKINTPNEFKDFVCENLKEASVCFMMSLYIGNGEKSMEIFDALVERKVKNLETVIVLDKNRGKRNREILNVIKDKNLEDFFYFYDFKKYYMLPAKIRELLYVYHPKVYIFDSNVILTGANLHDTYFSNRIDRYFVVESEKF
;
A
#
# COMPACT_ATOMS: atom_id res chain seq x y z
N MET A 1 -17.59 -9.58 15.02
CA MET A 1 -17.23 -8.29 14.38
C MET A 1 -18.13 -7.16 14.89
N GLU A 2 -19.44 -7.35 15.00
CA GLU A 2 -20.37 -6.32 15.51
C GLU A 2 -20.03 -5.77 16.90
N ILE A 3 -19.66 -6.62 17.86
CA ILE A 3 -19.22 -6.18 19.22
C ILE A 3 -17.94 -5.34 19.18
N PHE A 4 -17.08 -5.57 18.18
CA PHE A 4 -15.87 -4.76 17.99
C PHE A 4 -16.25 -3.41 17.41
N LEU A 5 -17.07 -3.39 16.34
CA LEU A 5 -17.57 -2.18 15.69
C LEU A 5 -18.37 -1.28 16.63
N SER A 6 -19.17 -1.85 17.53
CA SER A 6 -19.95 -1.08 18.49
C SER A 6 -19.07 -0.22 19.42
N LYS A 7 -17.79 -0.59 19.62
CA LYS A 7 -16.83 0.20 20.42
C LYS A 7 -16.38 1.47 19.70
N PHE A 8 -16.52 1.53 18.38
CA PHE A 8 -16.09 2.67 17.55
C PHE A 8 -17.24 3.55 17.08
N ARG A 9 -18.50 3.11 17.21
CA ARG A 9 -19.70 3.86 16.78
C ARG A 9 -19.84 5.27 17.39
N ASN A 10 -19.26 5.49 18.56
CA ASN A 10 -19.35 6.77 19.27
C ASN A 10 -18.09 7.63 19.15
N LEU A 11 -17.08 7.21 18.37
CA LEU A 11 -15.90 8.03 18.13
C LEU A 11 -16.21 9.09 17.08
N SER A 12 -16.44 10.32 17.53
CA SER A 12 -16.62 11.48 16.64
C SER A 12 -15.39 11.63 15.73
N GLY A 13 -15.60 11.69 14.42
CA GLY A 13 -14.55 11.84 13.41
C GLY A 13 -14.19 10.58 12.61
N PHE A 14 -14.80 9.42 12.93
CA PHE A 14 -14.63 8.19 12.14
C PHE A 14 -16.00 7.63 11.75
N ASP A 15 -16.47 7.92 10.54
CA ASP A 15 -17.73 7.39 10.01
C ASP A 15 -17.52 6.02 9.35
N ILE A 16 -17.23 5.01 10.19
CA ILE A 16 -16.97 3.65 9.71
C ILE A 16 -18.29 2.97 9.37
N LYS A 17 -18.56 2.82 8.07
CA LYS A 17 -19.72 2.10 7.54
C LYS A 17 -19.57 0.60 7.68
N SER A 18 -18.40 0.06 7.32
CA SER A 18 -18.16 -1.38 7.39
C SER A 18 -16.69 -1.72 7.68
N ILE A 19 -16.48 -2.87 8.33
CA ILE A 19 -15.15 -3.50 8.42
C ILE A 19 -15.29 -4.96 8.04
N ARG A 20 -14.50 -5.39 7.07
CA ARG A 20 -14.40 -6.80 6.67
C ARG A 20 -12.95 -7.27 6.68
N LYS A 21 -12.77 -8.54 6.99
CA LYS A 21 -11.48 -9.21 6.92
C LYS A 21 -11.34 -9.91 5.56
N ILE A 22 -10.19 -9.74 4.91
CA ILE A 22 -9.76 -10.58 3.77
C ILE A 22 -8.95 -11.76 4.33
N ASN A 23 -9.15 -12.96 3.80
CA ASN A 23 -8.59 -14.17 4.41
C ASN A 23 -7.42 -14.79 3.63
N THR A 24 -7.25 -14.44 2.35
CA THR A 24 -6.23 -15.06 1.50
C THR A 24 -5.32 -14.02 0.82
N PRO A 25 -4.06 -14.40 0.50
CA PRO A 25 -3.14 -13.55 -0.27
C PRO A 25 -3.69 -13.18 -1.66
N ASN A 26 -4.42 -14.10 -2.30
CA ASN A 26 -5.04 -13.87 -3.59
C ASN A 26 -6.16 -12.83 -3.49
N GLU A 27 -7.11 -12.99 -2.54
CA GLU A 27 -8.15 -11.98 -2.31
C GLU A 27 -7.56 -10.60 -1.99
N PHE A 28 -6.42 -10.55 -1.28
CA PHE A 28 -5.72 -9.31 -1.01
C PHE A 28 -5.15 -8.68 -2.28
N LYS A 29 -4.48 -9.47 -3.13
CA LYS A 29 -3.98 -9.01 -4.43
C LYS A 29 -5.12 -8.48 -5.29
N ASP A 30 -6.18 -9.28 -5.44
CA ASP A 30 -7.32 -8.98 -6.29
C ASP A 30 -8.00 -7.68 -5.81
N PHE A 31 -8.23 -7.56 -4.49
CA PHE A 31 -8.77 -6.33 -3.91
C PHE A 31 -7.91 -5.10 -4.22
N VAL A 32 -6.59 -5.20 -4.07
CA VAL A 32 -5.68 -4.08 -4.37
C VAL A 32 -5.71 -3.75 -5.85
N CYS A 33 -5.60 -4.73 -6.76
CA CYS A 33 -5.59 -4.50 -8.19
C CYS A 33 -6.90 -3.91 -8.71
N GLU A 34 -8.05 -4.44 -8.28
CA GLU A 34 -9.37 -3.97 -8.70
C GLU A 34 -9.61 -2.52 -8.25
N ASN A 35 -9.38 -2.23 -6.97
CA ASN A 35 -9.57 -0.86 -6.46
C ASN A 35 -8.55 0.11 -7.05
N LEU A 36 -7.32 -0.35 -7.29
CA LEU A 36 -6.32 0.44 -7.97
C LEU A 36 -6.74 0.77 -9.40
N LYS A 37 -7.52 -0.03 -10.12
CA LYS A 37 -7.93 0.32 -11.49
C LYS A 37 -9.08 1.32 -11.55
N GLU A 38 -9.94 1.32 -10.52
CA GLU A 38 -11.24 2.02 -10.57
C GLU A 38 -11.35 3.24 -9.66
N ALA A 39 -10.59 3.30 -8.55
CA ALA A 39 -10.73 4.39 -7.58
C ALA A 39 -10.35 5.75 -8.18
N SER A 40 -11.10 6.80 -7.88
CA SER A 40 -10.79 8.15 -8.37
C SER A 40 -9.49 8.69 -7.77
N VAL A 41 -9.29 8.44 -6.47
CA VAL A 41 -8.11 8.81 -5.70
C VAL A 41 -7.50 7.56 -5.05
N CYS A 42 -6.19 7.40 -5.23
CA CYS A 42 -5.43 6.30 -4.63
C CYS A 42 -4.25 6.85 -3.82
N PHE A 43 -4.16 6.46 -2.54
CA PHE A 43 -3.01 6.74 -1.69
C PHE A 43 -2.49 5.44 -1.07
N MET A 44 -1.26 5.05 -1.37
CA MET A 44 -0.67 3.81 -0.91
C MET A 44 0.62 4.06 -0.15
N MET A 45 0.70 3.58 1.09
CA MET A 45 1.93 3.55 1.86
C MET A 45 2.38 2.09 1.98
N SER A 46 3.58 1.77 1.49
CA SER A 46 4.17 0.43 1.62
C SER A 46 5.64 0.54 1.97
N LEU A 47 6.21 -0.52 2.54
CA LEU A 47 7.65 -0.54 2.77
C LEU A 47 8.43 -0.59 1.45
N TYR A 48 7.98 -1.43 0.52
CA TYR A 48 8.55 -1.61 -0.81
C TYR A 48 7.52 -2.25 -1.74
N ILE A 49 7.83 -2.28 -3.03
CA ILE A 49 7.13 -3.04 -4.06
C ILE A 49 8.10 -4.07 -4.67
N GLY A 50 7.61 -5.26 -4.97
CA GLY A 50 8.36 -6.35 -5.58
C GLY A 50 8.46 -6.24 -7.08
N ASN A 51 9.28 -7.10 -7.69
CA ASN A 51 9.55 -7.19 -9.13
C ASN A 51 9.16 -8.55 -9.74
N GLY A 52 8.46 -9.40 -9.00
CA GLY A 52 7.94 -10.64 -9.57
C GLY A 52 6.65 -10.41 -10.36
N GLU A 53 6.21 -11.45 -11.05
CA GLU A 53 5.05 -11.44 -11.95
C GLU A 53 3.80 -10.80 -11.34
N LYS A 54 3.43 -11.18 -10.11
CA LYS A 54 2.23 -10.65 -9.45
C LYS A 54 2.41 -9.19 -9.03
N SER A 55 3.63 -8.78 -8.71
CA SER A 55 3.92 -7.36 -8.44
C SER A 55 3.87 -6.52 -9.70
N MET A 56 4.21 -7.10 -10.87
CA MET A 56 4.11 -6.41 -12.15
C MET A 56 2.66 -6.11 -12.55
N GLU A 57 1.70 -6.92 -12.12
CA GLU A 57 0.26 -6.61 -12.28
C GLU A 57 -0.13 -5.28 -11.61
N ILE A 58 0.53 -4.89 -10.51
CA ILE A 58 0.33 -3.59 -9.86
C ILE A 58 0.79 -2.47 -10.79
N PHE A 59 1.96 -2.62 -11.42
CA PHE A 59 2.46 -1.62 -12.37
C PHE A 59 1.57 -1.50 -13.61
N ASP A 60 1.01 -2.61 -14.10
CA ASP A 60 0.08 -2.57 -15.23
C ASP A 60 -1.21 -1.83 -14.86
N ALA A 61 -1.75 -2.06 -13.66
CA ALA A 61 -2.86 -1.26 -13.13
C ALA A 61 -2.50 0.23 -12.99
N LEU A 62 -1.27 0.57 -12.58
CA LEU A 62 -0.82 1.98 -12.50
C LEU A 62 -0.72 2.64 -13.88
N VAL A 63 -0.27 1.92 -14.91
CA VAL A 63 -0.29 2.43 -16.28
C VAL A 63 -1.73 2.71 -16.73
N GLU A 64 -2.66 1.79 -16.47
CA GLU A 64 -4.08 2.00 -16.78
C GLU A 64 -4.64 3.23 -16.06
N ARG A 65 -4.35 3.39 -14.76
CA ARG A 65 -4.74 4.59 -13.99
C ARG A 65 -4.19 5.87 -14.60
N LYS A 66 -2.93 5.85 -15.04
CA LYS A 66 -2.28 7.02 -15.64
C LYS A 66 -2.95 7.44 -16.93
N VAL A 67 -3.35 6.48 -17.77
CA VAL A 67 -4.14 6.74 -18.99
C VAL A 67 -5.50 7.34 -18.65
N LYS A 68 -6.15 6.85 -17.59
CA LYS A 68 -7.42 7.40 -17.08
C LYS A 68 -7.25 8.75 -16.34
N ASN A 69 -6.02 9.24 -16.16
CA ASN A 69 -5.68 10.46 -15.42
C ASN A 69 -6.26 10.48 -13.98
N LEU A 70 -6.18 9.34 -13.28
CA LEU A 70 -6.67 9.20 -11.90
C LEU A 70 -5.60 9.59 -10.88
N GLU A 71 -6.00 10.27 -9.81
CA GLU A 71 -5.09 10.75 -8.78
C GLU A 71 -4.44 9.56 -8.05
N THR A 72 -3.11 9.58 -7.96
CA THR A 72 -2.33 8.46 -7.43
C THR A 72 -1.10 8.96 -6.69
N VAL A 73 -0.94 8.53 -5.44
CA VAL A 73 0.25 8.79 -4.62
C VAL A 73 0.68 7.50 -3.96
N ILE A 74 1.94 7.11 -4.17
CA ILE A 74 2.54 5.91 -3.61
C ILE A 74 3.78 6.32 -2.83
N VAL A 75 3.79 6.07 -1.53
CA VAL A 75 4.90 6.36 -0.64
C VAL A 75 5.62 5.07 -0.26
N LEU A 76 6.92 5.00 -0.59
CA LEU A 76 7.80 3.88 -0.29
C LEU A 76 8.93 4.30 0.64
N ASP A 77 9.47 3.37 1.42
CA ASP A 77 10.74 3.60 2.12
C ASP A 77 11.86 3.77 1.10
N LYS A 78 12.64 4.85 1.19
CA LYS A 78 13.73 5.11 0.26
C LYS A 78 14.82 4.03 0.31
N ASN A 79 15.17 3.53 1.48
CA ASN A 79 16.26 2.57 1.63
C ASN A 79 15.86 1.17 1.16
N ARG A 80 14.60 0.78 1.34
CA ARG A 80 14.08 -0.51 0.84
C ARG A 80 13.66 -0.43 -0.62
N GLY A 81 12.99 0.64 -1.03
CA GLY A 81 12.58 0.87 -2.41
C GLY A 81 13.78 0.96 -3.36
N LYS A 82 14.83 1.70 -3.01
CA LYS A 82 16.00 1.87 -3.90
C LYS A 82 16.97 0.68 -3.95
N ARG A 83 16.82 -0.32 -3.07
CA ARG A 83 17.60 -1.57 -3.16
C ARG A 83 17.23 -2.36 -4.40
N ASN A 84 15.99 -2.22 -4.89
CA ASN A 84 15.54 -2.87 -6.10
C ASN A 84 15.69 -1.91 -7.30
N ARG A 85 16.86 -1.92 -7.94
CA ARG A 85 17.13 -1.07 -9.12
C ARG A 85 16.20 -1.36 -10.30
N GLU A 86 15.77 -2.62 -10.44
CA GLU A 86 14.84 -3.02 -11.49
C GLU A 86 13.51 -2.29 -11.36
N ILE A 87 13.01 -2.13 -10.14
CA ILE A 87 11.77 -1.37 -9.89
C ILE A 87 11.90 0.10 -10.25
N LEU A 88 13.05 0.72 -9.97
CA LEU A 88 13.28 2.10 -10.39
C LEU A 88 13.29 2.23 -11.91
N ASN A 89 13.83 1.23 -12.62
CA ASN A 89 13.78 1.19 -14.07
C ASN A 89 12.35 0.99 -14.56
N VAL A 90 11.58 0.06 -13.98
CA VAL A 90 10.16 -0.17 -14.33
C VAL A 90 9.34 1.10 -14.16
N ILE A 91 9.51 1.82 -13.04
CA ILE A 91 8.83 3.10 -12.79
C ILE A 91 9.16 4.10 -13.91
N LYS A 92 10.43 4.21 -14.28
CA LYS A 92 10.89 5.13 -15.33
C LYS A 92 10.41 4.73 -16.72
N ASP A 93 10.56 3.46 -17.08
CA ASP A 93 10.23 2.92 -18.40
C ASP A 93 8.73 2.99 -18.67
N LYS A 94 7.90 2.83 -17.63
CA LYS A 94 6.44 3.01 -17.69
C LYS A 94 5.98 4.46 -17.48
N ASN A 95 6.90 5.41 -17.32
CA ASN A 95 6.63 6.81 -17.05
C ASN A 95 5.67 6.98 -15.85
N LEU A 96 6.01 6.44 -14.69
CA LEU A 96 5.20 6.47 -13.45
C LEU A 96 5.83 7.30 -12.34
N GLU A 97 6.92 8.03 -12.61
CA GLU A 97 7.71 8.74 -11.61
C GLU A 97 6.90 9.72 -10.75
N ASP A 98 5.88 10.34 -11.33
CA ASP A 98 4.96 11.28 -10.68
C ASP A 98 4.05 10.63 -9.62
N PHE A 99 3.85 9.31 -9.69
CA PHE A 99 3.08 8.59 -8.68
C PHE A 99 3.92 8.21 -7.46
N PHE A 100 5.25 8.11 -7.57
CA PHE A 100 6.10 7.52 -6.54
C PHE A 100 6.90 8.55 -5.73
N TYR A 101 6.74 8.48 -4.41
CA TYR A 101 7.47 9.26 -3.42
C TYR A 101 8.30 8.34 -2.53
N PHE A 102 9.59 8.65 -2.36
CA PHE A 102 10.49 7.86 -1.54
C PHE A 102 10.79 8.58 -0.22
N TYR A 103 10.18 8.11 0.87
CA TYR A 103 10.36 8.68 2.19
C TYR A 103 11.72 8.32 2.79
N ASP A 104 12.42 9.31 3.36
CA ASP A 104 13.78 9.15 3.88
C ASP A 104 13.92 9.72 5.30
N PHE A 105 14.11 8.85 6.29
CA PHE A 105 14.41 9.21 7.68
C PHE A 105 15.86 9.70 7.87
N LYS A 106 16.33 10.66 7.06
CA LYS A 106 17.73 11.15 7.01
C LYS A 106 18.34 11.57 8.34
N LYS A 107 17.55 11.81 9.38
CA LYS A 107 17.98 12.46 10.63
C LYS A 107 18.83 11.58 11.56
N TYR A 108 19.00 10.28 11.28
CA TYR A 108 19.59 9.32 12.23
C TYR A 108 20.72 8.45 11.67
N TYR A 109 21.45 8.92 10.65
CA TYR A 109 22.59 8.19 10.09
C TYR A 109 23.70 7.86 11.10
N MET A 110 23.74 8.57 12.23
CA MET A 110 24.71 8.37 13.32
C MET A 110 24.49 7.06 14.12
N LEU A 111 23.34 6.39 13.96
CA LEU A 111 23.06 5.13 14.66
C LEU A 111 23.60 3.90 13.91
N PRO A 112 24.04 2.85 14.64
CA PRO A 112 24.45 1.58 14.06
C PRO A 112 23.39 0.97 13.14
N ALA A 113 23.83 0.29 12.07
CA ALA A 113 22.95 -0.19 11.00
C ALA A 113 21.77 -1.06 11.48
N LYS A 114 21.97 -1.94 12.47
CA LYS A 114 20.91 -2.79 13.04
C LYS A 114 19.85 -1.99 13.80
N ILE A 115 20.27 -0.98 14.57
CA ILE A 115 19.37 -0.07 15.29
C ILE A 115 18.62 0.80 14.28
N ARG A 116 19.32 1.22 13.22
CA ARG A 116 18.73 1.95 12.10
C ARG A 116 17.61 1.16 11.42
N GLU A 117 17.84 -0.12 11.18
CA GLU A 117 16.85 -1.03 10.58
C GLU A 117 15.63 -1.25 11.48
N LEU A 118 15.82 -1.34 12.80
CA LEU A 118 14.75 -1.57 13.77
C LEU A 118 13.86 -0.33 13.98
N LEU A 119 14.45 0.87 13.99
CA LEU A 119 13.78 2.09 14.44
C LEU A 119 13.49 3.11 13.31
N TYR A 120 14.05 2.95 12.10
CA TYR A 120 14.08 4.03 11.08
C TYR A 120 13.73 3.55 9.67
N VAL A 121 12.74 2.66 9.60
CA VAL A 121 12.22 2.13 8.35
C VAL A 121 10.75 2.52 8.23
N TYR A 122 10.35 3.01 7.06
CA TYR A 122 8.97 3.38 6.78
C TYR A 122 8.09 2.11 6.64
N HIS A 123 7.61 1.63 7.78
CA HIS A 123 6.81 0.41 7.90
C HIS A 123 5.29 0.50 7.66
N PRO A 124 4.63 1.66 7.44
CA PRO A 124 3.20 1.69 7.13
C PRO A 124 2.85 0.84 5.90
N LYS A 125 1.66 0.24 5.96
CA LYS A 125 1.03 -0.62 4.95
C LYS A 125 -0.46 -0.36 4.97
N VAL A 126 -0.80 0.76 4.38
CA VAL A 126 -2.16 1.28 4.33
C VAL A 126 -2.40 1.70 2.90
N TYR A 127 -3.43 1.14 2.28
CA TYR A 127 -3.82 1.50 0.92
C TYR A 127 -5.23 2.06 0.95
N ILE A 128 -5.38 3.26 0.42
CA ILE A 128 -6.60 4.05 0.42
C ILE A 128 -7.04 4.18 -1.03
N PHE A 129 -8.29 3.81 -1.28
CA PHE A 129 -8.94 3.81 -2.58
C PHE A 129 -10.32 4.45 -2.39
N ASP A 130 -10.43 5.76 -2.66
CA ASP A 130 -11.62 6.56 -2.33
C ASP A 130 -12.08 6.33 -0.86
N SER A 131 -13.25 5.71 -0.68
CA SER A 131 -13.88 5.37 0.58
C SER A 131 -13.35 4.08 1.24
N ASN A 132 -12.51 3.32 0.55
CA ASN A 132 -11.99 2.04 1.03
C ASN A 132 -10.55 2.17 1.53
N VAL A 133 -10.32 1.76 2.78
CA VAL A 133 -8.98 1.68 3.37
C VAL A 133 -8.67 0.25 3.73
N ILE A 134 -7.58 -0.29 3.18
CA ILE A 134 -7.04 -1.58 3.63
C ILE A 134 -5.85 -1.36 4.57
N LEU A 135 -6.02 -1.82 5.81
CA LEU A 135 -4.98 -1.91 6.82
C LEU A 135 -4.38 -3.31 6.74
N THR A 136 -3.08 -3.39 6.45
CA THR A 136 -2.43 -4.70 6.24
C THR A 136 -1.01 -4.78 6.80
N GLY A 137 -0.52 -6.00 7.05
CA GLY A 137 0.90 -6.26 7.29
C GLY A 137 1.67 -6.64 6.02
N ALA A 138 0.97 -6.79 4.88
CA ALA A 138 1.53 -7.18 3.60
C ALA A 138 2.09 -6.02 2.78
N ASN A 139 3.29 -6.22 2.22
CA ASN A 139 3.84 -5.35 1.18
C ASN A 139 3.29 -5.73 -0.19
N LEU A 140 3.47 -4.85 -1.17
CA LEU A 140 3.14 -5.10 -2.58
C LEU A 140 4.20 -6.03 -3.21
N HIS A 141 4.27 -7.29 -2.80
CA HIS A 141 5.28 -8.24 -3.26
C HIS A 141 4.68 -9.63 -3.45
N ASP A 142 5.17 -10.37 -4.44
CA ASP A 142 4.65 -11.67 -4.90
C ASP A 142 4.36 -12.67 -3.78
N THR A 143 5.26 -12.79 -2.80
CA THR A 143 5.04 -13.69 -1.66
C THR A 143 3.78 -13.32 -0.87
N TYR A 144 3.50 -12.04 -0.67
CA TYR A 144 2.28 -11.57 -0.02
C TYR A 144 1.02 -11.64 -0.91
N PHE A 145 1.21 -11.89 -2.21
CA PHE A 145 0.15 -12.11 -3.18
C PHE A 145 -0.08 -13.59 -3.51
N SER A 146 0.66 -14.52 -2.89
CA SER A 146 0.60 -15.94 -3.24
C SER A 146 0.56 -16.87 -2.03
N ASN A 147 1.63 -16.89 -1.23
CA ASN A 147 1.85 -17.95 -0.25
C ASN A 147 2.09 -17.44 1.18
N ARG A 148 2.31 -16.14 1.36
CA ARG A 148 2.46 -15.50 2.68
C ARG A 148 1.17 -14.83 3.08
N ILE A 149 0.49 -15.43 4.05
CA ILE A 149 -0.70 -14.87 4.69
C ILE A 149 -0.27 -13.79 5.68
N ASP A 150 -0.93 -12.63 5.60
CA ASP A 150 -0.87 -11.57 6.61
C ASP A 150 -2.28 -11.21 7.10
N ARG A 151 -2.39 -10.14 7.88
CA ARG A 151 -3.66 -9.58 8.32
C ARG A 151 -4.11 -8.52 7.32
N TYR A 152 -5.36 -8.59 6.92
CA TYR A 152 -5.96 -7.68 5.94
C TYR A 152 -7.33 -7.25 6.46
N PHE A 153 -7.48 -5.97 6.79
CA PHE A 153 -8.75 -5.39 7.21
C PHE A 153 -9.14 -4.27 6.26
N VAL A 154 -10.24 -4.44 5.56
CA VAL A 154 -10.85 -3.40 4.74
C VAL A 154 -11.84 -2.65 5.60
N VAL A 155 -11.69 -1.34 5.65
CA VAL A 155 -12.54 -0.37 6.33
C VAL A 155 -13.17 0.51 5.27
N GLU A 156 -14.49 0.62 5.27
CA GLU A 156 -15.25 1.48 4.38
C GLU A 156 -15.80 2.67 5.17
N SER A 157 -15.67 3.89 4.64
CA SER A 157 -16.21 5.13 5.21
C SER A 157 -16.94 5.95 4.16
N GLU A 158 -17.95 6.74 4.55
CA GLU A 158 -18.64 7.64 3.61
C GLU A 158 -17.73 8.77 3.12
N LYS A 159 -16.82 9.27 3.98
CA LYS A 159 -15.82 10.29 3.64
C LYS A 159 -14.54 10.05 4.44
N PHE A 160 -13.40 10.24 3.79
CA PHE A 160 -12.07 10.38 4.40
C PHE A 160 -11.51 11.77 4.10
#